data_AF-A0A9P0YIX7-F1
#
_entry.id   AF-A0A9P0YIX7-F1
#
_cell.length_a   1.000
_cell.length_b   1.000
_cell.length_c   1.000
_cell.angle_alpha   90.00
_cell.angle_beta   90.00
_cell.angle_gamma   90.00
#
_symmetry.space_group_name_H-M   'P 1'
#
loop_
_entity.id
_entity.type
_entity.pdbx_description
1 polymer ?
#
loop_
_entity_poly.entity_id
_entity_poly.type
_entity_poly.pdbx_seq_one_letter_code
_entity_poly.pdbx_strand_id
1 'polypeptide(L)'
;MHFSKMSAEQNICCSPTIGGYSRVRGPTPLLNLPTVKFSVSTVRADKHEAFFATFGANLHRRSAIYQPNIWNYDFIQSLHSEFGDVEHQRRAHKLKKEVLRGLLFDESLDAVAKLELIDNIEKMAISHHFEKEIVECLDHIMLSSANTKFLHSKMDLYGTALHFRVLRRYGHDVSQGVVSELEHGESRKWLTKATILSLIVDDIYDIYGSIPDLEILTNAIDMWDPNRVGDLPECMRICFEALDNITNGIVLHICEHKGWDDNSALPCLRRAWADFCKTLLVEAKWESIRYTPTLREYLDNGWISSSGPLLLLQLILGVAQDFSEVMEFIQKRRDLVYNTSLIIRLCNDLGTSIAEMERGDVPSSIQCYMKEEGVTEDVAREHIRNMVHDALTEINNHCLNTKQFSSSMRMLVKCVTNAARVSRFVYQSGDGYGVQDGKTRDLIISCLIEPISLH
;
A
#
# COMPACT_ATOMS: atom_id res chain seq x y z
N MET A 1 -56.71 41.53 -28.24
CA MET A 1 -56.34 42.26 -27.01
C MET A 1 -54.93 42.80 -27.19
N HIS A 2 -54.77 44.08 -26.88
CA HIS A 2 -53.67 45.03 -27.08
C HIS A 2 -52.23 44.46 -27.20
N PHE A 3 -51.42 44.87 -28.22
CA PHE A 3 -50.70 46.16 -28.38
C PHE A 3 -49.77 46.45 -27.17
N SER A 4 -48.45 46.61 -27.27
CA SER A 4 -47.65 47.56 -28.08
C SER A 4 -46.15 47.26 -27.85
N LYS A 5 -45.24 47.30 -28.85
CA LYS A 5 -44.45 48.46 -29.34
C LYS A 5 -43.57 49.10 -28.24
N MET A 6 -42.29 49.47 -28.40
CA MET A 6 -41.48 49.99 -29.52
C MET A 6 -39.99 49.98 -29.09
N SER A 7 -39.03 49.55 -29.92
CA SER A 7 -38.08 50.39 -30.71
C SER A 7 -37.40 51.56 -30.00
N ALA A 8 -36.07 51.62 -30.02
CA ALA A 8 -35.30 52.48 -30.95
C ALA A 8 -33.86 52.72 -30.47
N GLU A 9 -32.99 52.83 -31.47
CA GLU A 9 -31.57 53.16 -31.47
C GLU A 9 -31.25 54.57 -30.92
N GLN A 10 -30.04 54.79 -30.40
CA GLN A 10 -29.02 55.69 -30.98
C GLN A 10 -27.93 56.11 -29.96
N ASN A 11 -26.68 55.78 -30.33
CA ASN A 11 -25.52 56.67 -30.46
C ASN A 11 -25.02 57.58 -29.31
N ILE A 12 -23.69 57.52 -29.12
CA ILE A 12 -22.71 58.60 -28.81
C ILE A 12 -21.77 58.31 -27.64
N CYS A 13 -20.51 58.14 -28.05
CA CYS A 13 -19.23 58.43 -27.41
C CYS A 13 -19.27 59.33 -26.16
N CYS A 14 -18.64 58.90 -25.05
CA CYS A 14 -17.88 59.73 -24.11
C CYS A 14 -17.17 58.85 -23.07
N SER A 15 -15.84 58.80 -23.11
CA SER A 15 -14.99 58.67 -21.91
C SER A 15 -14.88 60.06 -21.26
N PRO A 16 -14.72 60.26 -19.93
CA PRO A 16 -13.63 59.64 -19.18
C PRO A 16 -13.87 59.32 -17.67
N THR A 17 -12.98 58.45 -17.17
CA THR A 17 -12.39 58.38 -15.80
C THR A 17 -13.23 58.12 -14.53
N ILE A 18 -12.86 56.97 -13.93
CA ILE A 18 -12.62 56.67 -12.50
C ILE A 18 -13.79 56.15 -11.65
N GLY A 19 -13.69 54.86 -11.31
CA GLY A 19 -14.16 54.29 -10.04
C GLY A 19 -15.02 53.03 -10.18
N GLY A 20 -14.43 51.83 -10.01
CA GLY A 20 -15.23 50.62 -9.85
C GLY A 20 -14.48 49.31 -10.03
N TYR A 21 -14.16 48.66 -8.92
CA TYR A 21 -13.70 47.28 -8.80
C TYR A 21 -14.42 46.30 -9.73
N SER A 22 -13.67 45.42 -10.40
CA SER A 22 -14.19 44.11 -10.85
C SER A 22 -13.08 43.07 -10.94
N ARG A 23 -13.06 42.21 -9.92
CA ARG A 23 -12.39 40.90 -9.92
C ARG A 23 -12.98 40.04 -11.04
N VAL A 24 -12.14 39.60 -11.97
CA VAL A 24 -12.44 38.45 -12.82
C VAL A 24 -12.43 37.21 -11.92
N ARG A 25 -13.56 36.50 -11.89
CA ARG A 25 -13.72 35.24 -11.15
C ARG A 25 -12.85 34.17 -11.83
N GLY A 26 -11.82 33.73 -11.12
CA GLY A 26 -11.10 32.49 -11.44
C GLY A 26 -12.00 31.25 -11.26
N PRO A 27 -11.53 30.07 -11.69
CA PRO A 27 -12.26 28.83 -11.51
C PRO A 27 -12.44 28.54 -10.02
N THR A 28 -13.68 28.17 -9.68
CA THR A 28 -14.13 27.78 -8.35
C THR A 28 -13.29 26.60 -7.82
N PRO A 29 -12.79 26.65 -6.58
CA PRO A 29 -11.95 25.59 -6.02
C PRO A 29 -12.81 24.39 -5.58
N LEU A 30 -12.51 23.21 -6.09
CA LEU A 30 -12.90 21.93 -5.50
C LEU A 30 -11.67 21.35 -4.80
N LEU A 31 -11.85 20.93 -3.53
CA LEU A 31 -10.87 20.40 -2.55
C LEU A 31 -10.28 21.42 -1.57
N ASN A 32 -11.07 21.78 -0.55
CA ASN A 32 -10.55 22.06 0.78
C ASN A 32 -10.28 20.72 1.48
N LEU A 33 -9.07 20.18 1.31
CA LEU A 33 -8.49 19.30 2.33
C LEU A 33 -7.96 20.22 3.44
N PRO A 34 -8.17 19.91 4.74
CA PRO A 34 -7.52 20.68 5.79
C PRO A 34 -6.01 20.56 5.59
N THR A 35 -5.38 21.69 5.25
CA THR A 35 -3.96 21.88 5.46
C THR A 35 -3.74 21.73 6.96
N VAL A 36 -3.08 20.66 7.38
CA VAL A 36 -2.45 20.63 8.69
C VAL A 36 -1.41 21.73 8.64
N LYS A 37 -1.76 22.90 9.17
CA LYS A 37 -0.81 23.98 9.40
C LYS A 37 0.16 23.46 10.45
N PHE A 38 1.36 23.05 10.02
CA PHE A 38 2.49 22.98 10.92
C PHE A 38 2.74 24.40 11.44
N SER A 39 2.49 24.62 12.73
CA SER A 39 3.06 25.76 13.43
C SER A 39 4.54 25.47 13.55
N VAL A 40 5.33 25.95 12.59
CA VAL A 40 6.76 26.11 12.78
C VAL A 40 6.91 27.20 13.83
N SER A 41 7.12 26.83 15.08
CA SER A 41 7.64 27.77 16.06
C SER A 41 9.00 28.24 15.55
N THR A 42 9.06 29.51 15.18
CA THR A 42 10.26 30.22 14.72
C THR A 42 11.33 30.15 15.81
N VAL A 43 12.26 29.22 15.67
CA VAL A 43 13.56 29.32 16.34
C VAL A 43 14.32 30.43 15.61
N ARG A 44 14.65 31.50 16.34
CA ARG A 44 15.31 32.72 15.85
C ARG A 44 16.47 32.44 14.89
N ALA A 45 16.44 33.16 13.77
CA ALA A 45 17.33 33.05 12.62
C ALA A 45 18.67 33.80 12.76
N ASP A 46 19.31 33.80 13.93
CA ASP A 46 20.56 34.56 14.16
C ASP A 46 21.79 33.67 14.41
N LYS A 47 21.78 32.39 14.01
CA LYS A 47 22.95 31.49 14.16
C LYS A 47 23.33 30.68 12.91
N HIS A 48 22.64 30.86 11.77
CA HIS A 48 22.89 30.05 10.57
C HIS A 48 24.18 30.41 9.83
N GLU A 49 24.68 31.65 9.91
CA GLU A 49 25.89 32.07 9.17
C GLU A 49 27.20 31.54 9.76
N ALA A 50 27.20 31.03 11.00
CA ALA A 50 28.37 30.39 11.60
C ALA A 50 28.43 28.86 11.38
N PHE A 51 27.34 28.23 10.89
CA PHE A 51 27.22 26.78 10.80
C PHE A 51 27.81 26.20 9.49
N PHE A 52 27.93 27.01 8.44
CA PHE A 52 28.43 26.57 7.13
C PHE A 52 29.97 26.56 7.00
N ALA A 53 30.71 27.12 7.96
CA ALA A 53 32.17 27.27 7.86
C ALA A 53 32.98 26.04 8.30
N THR A 54 32.35 24.96 8.79
CA THR A 54 33.08 23.82 9.41
C THR A 54 32.90 22.48 8.69
N PHE A 55 32.02 22.35 7.69
CA PHE A 55 31.76 21.07 7.00
C PHE A 55 32.57 20.82 5.71
N GLY A 56 33.67 21.55 5.53
CA GLY A 56 34.59 21.37 4.40
C GLY A 56 35.59 20.20 4.54
N ALA A 57 35.38 19.22 5.43
CA ALA A 57 36.33 18.12 5.61
C ALA A 57 35.62 16.79 5.92
N ASN A 58 35.76 15.83 4.99
CA ASN A 58 35.37 14.42 5.02
C ASN A 58 33.87 14.08 4.94
N LEU A 59 33.29 14.14 3.72
CA LEU A 59 32.10 13.35 3.39
C LEU A 59 32.48 11.86 3.35
N HIS A 60 32.43 11.16 4.48
CA HIS A 60 32.39 9.70 4.49
C HIS A 60 30.93 9.26 4.39
N ARG A 61 30.54 8.73 3.23
CA ARG A 61 29.22 8.12 3.04
C ARG A 61 29.18 6.77 3.74
N ARG A 62 28.09 6.49 4.45
CA ARG A 62 27.91 5.18 5.07
C ARG A 62 27.50 4.18 4.01
N SER A 63 27.75 2.91 4.30
CA SER A 63 27.32 1.77 3.50
C SER A 63 26.82 0.71 4.45
N ALA A 64 25.58 0.30 4.29
CA ALA A 64 25.12 -0.96 4.83
C ALA A 64 25.81 -2.07 4.03
N ILE A 65 26.48 -2.99 4.71
CA ILE A 65 27.21 -4.09 4.08
C ILE A 65 26.19 -5.16 3.65
N TYR A 66 25.33 -4.81 2.68
CA TYR A 66 24.34 -5.72 2.12
C TYR A 66 25.01 -6.82 1.30
N GLN A 67 24.41 -8.02 1.34
CA GLN A 67 24.85 -9.13 0.49
C GLN A 67 24.28 -8.98 -0.93
N PRO A 68 25.04 -9.35 -1.97
CA PRO A 68 24.52 -9.42 -3.33
C PRO A 68 23.29 -10.33 -3.42
N ASN A 69 22.40 -10.07 -4.39
CA ASN A 69 21.21 -10.89 -4.62
C ASN A 69 21.58 -12.35 -4.92
N ILE A 70 21.03 -13.30 -4.15
CA ILE A 70 21.20 -14.75 -4.34
C ILE A 70 20.59 -15.26 -5.65
N TRP A 71 19.63 -14.52 -6.23
CA TRP A 71 19.00 -14.82 -7.50
C TRP A 71 19.71 -14.06 -8.61
N ASN A 72 20.64 -14.72 -9.30
CA ASN A 72 21.32 -14.09 -10.42
C ASN A 72 20.35 -13.90 -11.62
N TYR A 73 20.62 -12.90 -12.44
CA TYR A 73 19.72 -12.50 -13.51
C TYR A 73 19.57 -13.59 -14.59
N ASP A 74 20.65 -14.30 -14.91
CA ASP A 74 20.65 -15.40 -15.87
C ASP A 74 19.72 -16.55 -15.41
N PHE A 75 19.73 -16.86 -14.11
CA PHE A 75 18.85 -17.86 -13.49
C PHE A 75 17.40 -17.43 -13.62
N ILE A 76 17.07 -16.18 -13.27
CA ILE A 76 15.71 -15.65 -13.40
C ILE A 76 15.25 -15.72 -14.87
N GLN A 77 16.12 -15.37 -15.82
CA GLN A 77 15.82 -15.46 -17.26
C GLN A 77 15.65 -16.91 -17.75
N SER A 78 16.30 -17.87 -17.10
CA SER A 78 16.22 -19.30 -17.45
C SER A 78 14.93 -19.98 -16.94
N LEU A 79 14.20 -19.35 -16.01
CA LEU A 79 12.97 -19.90 -15.46
C LEU A 79 11.92 -20.06 -16.57
N HIS A 80 11.44 -21.29 -16.74
CA HIS A 80 10.35 -21.63 -17.64
C HIS A 80 9.38 -22.57 -16.92
N SER A 81 8.11 -22.47 -17.26
CA SER A 81 7.07 -23.34 -16.72
C SER A 81 6.57 -24.29 -17.79
N GLU A 82 6.64 -25.59 -17.51
CA GLU A 82 6.05 -26.64 -18.35
C GLU A 82 4.51 -26.68 -18.28
N PHE A 83 3.92 -26.04 -17.27
CA PHE A 83 2.48 -26.07 -17.00
C PHE A 83 1.67 -25.05 -17.82
N GLY A 84 2.30 -24.32 -18.74
CA GLY A 84 1.64 -23.38 -19.64
C GLY A 84 0.94 -24.02 -20.84
N ASP A 85 1.13 -25.33 -21.05
CA ASP A 85 0.61 -26.02 -22.24
C ASP A 85 -0.91 -26.21 -22.24
N VAL A 86 -1.43 -26.60 -23.42
CA VAL A 86 -2.87 -26.79 -23.64
C VAL A 86 -3.42 -27.99 -22.85
N GLU A 87 -2.59 -28.99 -22.56
CA GLU A 87 -3.01 -30.22 -21.88
C GLU A 87 -3.29 -29.96 -20.40
N HIS A 88 -2.38 -29.28 -19.71
CA HIS A 88 -2.54 -28.88 -18.31
C HIS A 88 -3.74 -27.94 -18.14
N GLN A 89 -3.91 -26.96 -19.05
CA GLN A 89 -5.08 -26.08 -19.05
C GLN A 89 -6.39 -26.86 -19.23
N ARG A 90 -6.42 -27.83 -20.14
CA ARG A 90 -7.59 -28.70 -20.36
C ARG A 90 -7.90 -29.55 -19.13
N ARG A 91 -6.87 -30.13 -18.49
CA ARG A 91 -7.00 -30.91 -17.25
C ARG A 91 -7.53 -30.05 -16.11
N ALA A 92 -6.98 -28.85 -15.91
CA ALA A 92 -7.45 -27.90 -14.90
C ALA A 92 -8.93 -27.53 -15.11
N HIS A 93 -9.33 -27.26 -16.37
CA HIS A 93 -10.73 -26.95 -16.69
C HIS A 93 -11.68 -28.13 -16.45
N LYS A 94 -11.21 -29.37 -16.68
CA LYS A 94 -11.97 -30.59 -16.35
C LYS A 94 -12.15 -30.74 -14.84
N LEU A 95 -11.06 -30.63 -14.07
CA LEU A 95 -11.09 -30.73 -12.60
C LEU A 95 -11.98 -29.64 -11.98
N LYS A 96 -11.93 -28.41 -12.50
CA LYS A 96 -12.84 -27.33 -12.08
C LYS A 96 -14.31 -27.75 -12.21
N LYS A 97 -14.70 -28.38 -13.32
CA LYS A 97 -16.06 -28.87 -13.52
C LYS A 97 -16.43 -30.01 -12.58
N GLU A 98 -15.49 -30.88 -12.23
CA GLU A 98 -15.71 -31.97 -11.28
C GLU A 98 -15.94 -31.44 -9.86
N VAL A 99 -15.12 -30.47 -9.40
CA VAL A 99 -15.34 -29.78 -8.11
C VAL A 99 -16.71 -29.09 -8.07
N LEU A 100 -17.09 -28.40 -9.15
CA LEU A 100 -18.39 -27.75 -9.29
C LEU A 100 -19.56 -28.74 -9.23
N ARG A 101 -19.48 -29.85 -9.97
CA ARG A 101 -20.59 -30.81 -10.13
C ARG A 101 -20.76 -31.79 -8.98
N GLY A 102 -19.68 -32.12 -8.26
CA GLY A 102 -19.69 -33.20 -7.28
C GLY A 102 -19.54 -32.79 -5.81
N LEU A 103 -19.15 -31.55 -5.49
CA LEU A 103 -18.73 -31.22 -4.13
C LEU A 103 -19.39 -29.96 -3.54
N LEU A 104 -19.61 -28.89 -4.32
CA LEU A 104 -20.28 -27.67 -3.79
C LEU A 104 -21.82 -27.77 -3.77
N PHE A 105 -22.41 -28.46 -4.75
CA PHE A 105 -23.86 -28.58 -4.90
C PHE A 105 -24.41 -30.00 -4.69
N ASP A 106 -23.60 -30.91 -4.17
CA ASP A 106 -24.09 -32.25 -3.82
C ASP A 106 -25.08 -32.15 -2.65
N GLU A 107 -26.31 -32.59 -2.88
CA GLU A 107 -27.38 -32.59 -1.88
C GLU A 107 -27.16 -33.61 -0.75
N SER A 108 -26.26 -34.59 -0.95
CA SER A 108 -25.90 -35.59 0.06
C SER A 108 -24.92 -35.08 1.11
N LEU A 109 -24.17 -34.01 0.81
CA LEU A 109 -23.21 -33.41 1.74
C LEU A 109 -23.91 -32.49 2.75
N ASP A 110 -23.55 -32.64 4.03
CA ASP A 110 -24.05 -31.78 5.09
C ASP A 110 -23.38 -30.39 5.09
N ALA A 111 -23.90 -29.50 5.93
CA ALA A 111 -23.42 -28.12 5.98
C ALA A 111 -21.96 -28.01 6.46
N VAL A 112 -21.50 -28.91 7.35
CA VAL A 112 -20.12 -28.88 7.86
C VAL A 112 -19.16 -29.28 6.74
N ALA A 113 -19.44 -30.39 6.04
CA ALA A 113 -18.62 -30.86 4.92
C ALA A 113 -18.52 -29.82 3.78
N LYS A 114 -19.61 -29.10 3.49
CA LYS A 114 -19.60 -28.00 2.52
C LYS A 114 -18.72 -26.83 2.99
N LEU A 115 -18.77 -26.47 4.27
CA LEU A 115 -17.91 -25.42 4.84
C LEU A 115 -16.44 -25.83 4.89
N GLU A 116 -16.13 -27.09 5.18
CA GLU A 116 -14.77 -27.63 5.15
C GLU A 116 -14.19 -27.60 3.73
N LEU A 117 -15.00 -27.97 2.74
CA LEU A 117 -14.61 -27.89 1.34
C LEU A 117 -14.30 -26.45 0.93
N ILE A 118 -15.17 -25.51 1.26
CA ILE A 118 -14.94 -24.08 1.01
C ILE A 118 -13.64 -23.63 1.67
N ASP A 119 -13.43 -23.99 2.94
CA ASP A 119 -12.20 -23.67 3.66
C ASP A 119 -10.95 -24.26 3.00
N ASN A 120 -11.03 -25.48 2.48
CA ASN A 120 -9.94 -26.12 1.76
C ASN A 120 -9.67 -25.43 0.42
N ILE A 121 -10.72 -25.08 -0.35
CA ILE A 121 -10.61 -24.32 -1.61
C ILE A 121 -9.91 -22.97 -1.37
N GLU A 122 -10.26 -22.27 -0.28
CA GLU A 122 -9.58 -21.02 0.12
C GLU A 122 -8.14 -21.24 0.53
N LYS A 123 -7.86 -22.24 1.39
CA LYS A 123 -6.50 -22.56 1.86
C LYS A 123 -5.59 -22.94 0.70
N MET A 124 -6.13 -23.57 -0.34
CA MET A 124 -5.44 -23.89 -1.59
C MET A 124 -5.31 -22.69 -2.55
N ALA A 125 -5.83 -21.51 -2.20
CA ALA A 125 -5.80 -20.28 -3.00
C ALA A 125 -6.47 -20.37 -4.38
N ILE A 126 -7.39 -21.31 -4.57
CA ILE A 126 -8.14 -21.51 -5.82
C ILE A 126 -9.57 -20.93 -5.78
N SER A 127 -9.92 -20.22 -4.70
CA SER A 127 -11.26 -19.64 -4.48
C SER A 127 -11.72 -18.69 -5.59
N HIS A 128 -10.80 -17.94 -6.20
CA HIS A 128 -11.06 -17.02 -7.31
C HIS A 128 -11.68 -17.71 -8.55
N HIS A 129 -11.55 -19.04 -8.67
CA HIS A 129 -12.22 -19.81 -9.72
C HIS A 129 -13.69 -20.14 -9.41
N PHE A 130 -14.11 -20.04 -8.16
CA PHE A 130 -15.40 -20.53 -7.67
C PHE A 130 -16.20 -19.46 -6.90
N GLU A 131 -15.87 -18.18 -7.04
CA GLU A 131 -16.45 -17.10 -6.22
C GLU A 131 -17.98 -17.10 -6.23
N LYS A 132 -18.58 -17.22 -7.42
CA LYS A 132 -20.03 -17.25 -7.58
C LYS A 132 -20.63 -18.47 -6.88
N GLU A 133 -20.04 -19.63 -7.10
CA GLU A 133 -20.55 -20.91 -6.62
C GLU A 133 -20.41 -21.05 -5.11
N ILE A 134 -19.34 -20.48 -4.54
CA ILE A 134 -19.19 -20.46 -3.09
C ILE A 134 -20.24 -19.52 -2.46
N VAL A 135 -20.48 -18.34 -3.04
CA VAL A 135 -21.55 -17.44 -2.56
C VAL A 135 -22.91 -18.13 -2.62
N GLU A 136 -23.25 -18.79 -3.73
CA GLU A 136 -24.49 -19.55 -3.87
C GLU A 136 -24.59 -20.71 -2.86
N CYS A 137 -23.50 -21.44 -2.62
CA CYS A 137 -23.45 -22.50 -1.61
C CYS A 137 -23.67 -21.95 -0.19
N LEU A 138 -23.05 -20.82 0.16
CA LEU A 138 -23.23 -20.18 1.46
C LEU A 138 -24.64 -19.62 1.62
N ASP A 139 -25.20 -18.98 0.60
CA ASP A 139 -26.59 -18.51 0.60
C ASP A 139 -27.55 -19.69 0.78
N HIS A 140 -27.30 -20.85 0.15
CA HIS A 140 -28.08 -22.07 0.38
C HIS A 140 -27.96 -22.59 1.82
N ILE A 141 -26.75 -22.60 2.40
CA ILE A 141 -26.53 -22.93 3.82
C ILE A 141 -27.28 -21.94 4.73
N MET A 142 -27.32 -20.63 4.38
CA MET A 142 -28.04 -19.62 5.14
C MET A 142 -29.57 -19.72 4.98
N LEU A 143 -30.08 -19.97 3.77
CA LEU A 143 -31.52 -20.04 3.47
C LEU A 143 -32.16 -21.33 3.96
N SER A 144 -31.45 -22.46 3.90
CA SER A 144 -31.86 -23.70 4.58
C SER A 144 -31.88 -23.54 6.11
N SER A 145 -31.31 -22.46 6.63
CA SER A 145 -31.12 -22.17 8.05
C SER A 145 -31.97 -21.02 8.62
N ALA A 146 -33.11 -20.69 8.00
CA ALA A 146 -34.07 -19.70 8.53
C ALA A 146 -34.59 -19.97 9.98
N ASN A 147 -34.10 -21.02 10.65
CA ASN A 147 -34.08 -21.17 12.10
C ASN A 147 -32.64 -21.17 12.64
N THR A 148 -32.04 -20.00 12.89
CA THR A 148 -30.71 -19.85 13.49
C THR A 148 -30.54 -20.51 14.87
N LYS A 149 -31.65 -20.78 15.58
CA LYS A 149 -31.67 -21.60 16.81
C LYS A 149 -31.35 -23.09 16.57
N PHE A 150 -31.51 -23.60 15.34
CA PHE A 150 -31.41 -25.03 15.01
C PHE A 150 -29.98 -25.47 14.61
N LEU A 151 -29.15 -24.55 14.08
CA LEU A 151 -27.75 -24.84 13.77
C LEU A 151 -26.89 -24.95 15.04
N HIS A 152 -27.09 -24.07 16.01
CA HIS A 152 -26.39 -24.15 17.31
C HIS A 152 -26.74 -25.41 18.11
N SER A 153 -27.88 -26.07 17.83
CA SER A 153 -28.23 -27.35 18.48
C SER A 153 -27.72 -28.59 17.73
N LYS A 154 -27.13 -28.44 16.54
CA LYS A 154 -26.70 -29.57 15.69
C LYS A 154 -25.22 -29.53 15.28
N MET A 155 -24.61 -28.35 15.16
CA MET A 155 -23.17 -28.19 14.96
C MET A 155 -22.46 -28.24 16.31
N ASP A 156 -21.36 -28.99 16.38
CA ASP A 156 -20.45 -28.93 17.52
C ASP A 156 -19.67 -27.59 17.52
N LEU A 157 -18.79 -27.42 18.52
CA LEU A 157 -17.97 -26.21 18.64
C LEU A 157 -17.11 -25.99 17.38
N TYR A 158 -16.62 -27.08 16.78
CA TYR A 158 -15.84 -27.05 15.55
C TYR A 158 -16.67 -26.54 14.36
N GLY A 159 -17.83 -27.14 14.11
CA GLY A 159 -18.74 -26.73 13.03
C GLY A 159 -19.22 -25.31 13.20
N THR A 160 -19.51 -24.87 14.44
CA THR A 160 -19.91 -23.49 14.74
C THR A 160 -18.77 -22.50 14.48
N ALA A 161 -17.54 -22.83 14.93
CA ALA A 161 -16.37 -21.98 14.69
C ALA A 161 -15.99 -21.91 13.21
N LEU A 162 -16.08 -23.03 12.49
CA LEU A 162 -15.84 -23.12 11.05
C LEU A 162 -16.88 -22.31 10.28
N HIS A 163 -18.16 -22.47 10.61
CA HIS A 163 -19.27 -21.70 10.04
C HIS A 163 -19.04 -20.20 10.28
N PHE A 164 -18.77 -19.80 11.51
CA PHE A 164 -18.50 -18.39 11.84
C PHE A 164 -17.30 -17.85 11.07
N ARG A 165 -16.21 -18.61 11.01
CA ARG A 165 -14.98 -18.21 10.29
C ARG A 165 -15.22 -18.09 8.80
N VAL A 166 -15.81 -19.09 8.16
CA VAL A 166 -16.10 -19.09 6.72
C VAL A 166 -17.11 -18.00 6.38
N LEU A 167 -18.21 -17.82 7.13
CA LEU A 167 -19.15 -16.72 6.88
C LEU A 167 -18.51 -15.34 7.10
N ARG A 168 -17.72 -15.18 8.15
CA ARG A 168 -16.95 -13.95 8.38
C ARG A 168 -16.00 -13.70 7.20
N ARG A 169 -15.39 -14.75 6.65
CA ARG A 169 -14.47 -14.67 5.50
C ARG A 169 -15.15 -14.53 4.15
N TYR A 170 -16.36 -14.99 3.93
CA TYR A 170 -17.12 -14.64 2.71
C TYR A 170 -17.89 -13.31 2.84
N GLY A 171 -17.97 -12.77 4.05
CA GLY A 171 -18.10 -11.34 4.29
C GLY A 171 -16.78 -10.56 4.10
N HIS A 172 -15.61 -11.24 4.08
CA HIS A 172 -14.25 -10.67 4.08
C HIS A 172 -13.26 -11.54 3.27
N ASP A 173 -13.32 -11.48 1.95
CA ASP A 173 -12.52 -12.34 1.07
C ASP A 173 -11.00 -12.23 1.37
N VAL A 174 -10.29 -13.36 1.44
CA VAL A 174 -8.87 -13.45 1.84
C VAL A 174 -8.06 -14.12 0.74
N SER A 175 -7.02 -13.44 0.27
CA SER A 175 -6.04 -13.98 -0.67
C SER A 175 -4.65 -14.10 -0.03
N GLN A 176 -3.82 -15.00 -0.57
CA GLN A 176 -2.42 -15.21 -0.17
C GLN A 176 -1.49 -14.10 -0.71
N GLY A 177 -1.91 -13.31 -1.70
CA GLY A 177 -1.16 -12.18 -2.25
C GLY A 177 -1.88 -10.85 -2.06
N VAL A 178 -1.15 -9.73 -2.22
CA VAL A 178 -1.76 -8.38 -2.21
C VAL A 178 -2.83 -8.28 -3.32
N VAL A 179 -2.53 -8.82 -4.50
CA VAL A 179 -3.47 -9.00 -5.63
C VAL A 179 -3.16 -10.31 -6.36
N SER A 180 -3.92 -11.36 -6.10
CA SER A 180 -3.66 -12.70 -6.66
C SER A 180 -4.29 -12.95 -8.02
N GLU A 181 -5.31 -12.16 -8.37
CA GLU A 181 -6.13 -12.38 -9.54
C GLU A 181 -5.30 -12.19 -10.83
N LEU A 182 -5.44 -13.11 -11.79
CA LEU A 182 -4.59 -13.15 -12.99
C LEU A 182 -4.66 -11.87 -13.83
N GLU A 183 -5.85 -11.27 -13.90
CA GLU A 183 -6.12 -10.02 -14.64
C GLU A 183 -5.34 -8.80 -14.14
N HIS A 184 -4.81 -8.85 -12.92
CA HIS A 184 -4.02 -7.78 -12.31
C HIS A 184 -2.50 -8.01 -12.44
N GLY A 185 -2.06 -8.78 -13.44
CA GLY A 185 -0.64 -9.07 -13.69
C GLY A 185 0.22 -7.82 -13.89
N GLU A 186 -0.25 -6.84 -14.65
CA GLU A 186 0.49 -5.57 -14.85
C GLU A 186 0.56 -4.74 -13.56
N SER A 187 -0.52 -4.70 -12.78
CA SER A 187 -0.54 -4.06 -11.46
C SER A 187 0.49 -4.69 -10.51
N ARG A 188 0.68 -6.02 -10.56
CA ARG A 188 1.75 -6.67 -9.79
C ARG A 188 3.14 -6.25 -10.26
N LYS A 189 3.37 -6.14 -11.57
CA LYS A 189 4.67 -5.74 -12.13
C LYS A 189 5.05 -4.32 -11.72
N TRP A 190 4.14 -3.35 -11.85
CA TRP A 190 4.46 -1.99 -11.41
C TRP A 190 4.65 -1.89 -9.91
N LEU A 191 3.92 -2.70 -9.13
CA LEU A 191 3.95 -2.59 -7.67
C LEU A 191 5.27 -3.12 -7.16
N THR A 192 5.76 -4.19 -7.80
CA THR A 192 7.11 -4.72 -7.59
C THR A 192 8.18 -3.68 -7.91
N LYS A 193 8.08 -3.00 -9.08
CA LYS A 193 9.04 -1.93 -9.45
C LYS A 193 9.05 -0.80 -8.42
N ALA A 194 7.88 -0.35 -7.97
CA ALA A 194 7.78 0.70 -6.98
C ALA A 194 8.24 0.28 -5.58
N THR A 195 8.00 -0.96 -5.18
CA THR A 195 8.50 -1.51 -3.92
C THR A 195 10.03 -1.56 -3.93
N ILE A 196 10.64 -2.05 -5.02
CA ILE A 196 12.10 -2.06 -5.17
C ILE A 196 12.65 -0.63 -5.15
N LEU A 197 12.02 0.30 -5.88
CA LEU A 197 12.45 1.68 -5.90
C LEU A 197 12.30 2.34 -4.53
N SER A 198 11.24 2.07 -3.77
CA SER A 198 11.07 2.63 -2.43
C SER A 198 12.17 2.15 -1.49
N LEU A 199 12.61 0.90 -1.58
CA LEU A 199 13.77 0.38 -0.82
C LEU A 199 15.08 1.07 -1.21
N ILE A 200 15.30 1.31 -2.51
CA ILE A 200 16.49 2.05 -2.98
C ILE A 200 16.47 3.50 -2.47
N VAL A 201 15.30 4.13 -2.51
CA VAL A 201 15.12 5.49 -1.99
C VAL A 201 15.34 5.49 -0.47
N ASP A 202 14.83 4.52 0.27
CA ASP A 202 15.05 4.35 1.70
C ASP A 202 16.56 4.33 2.03
N ASP A 203 17.32 3.43 1.41
CA ASP A 203 18.79 3.31 1.54
C ASP A 203 19.54 4.61 1.17
N ILE A 204 19.00 5.40 0.24
CA ILE A 204 19.56 6.72 -0.09
C ILE A 204 19.42 7.67 1.08
N TYR A 205 18.30 7.66 1.80
CA TYR A 205 18.00 8.61 2.86
C TYR A 205 18.60 8.23 4.22
N ASP A 206 18.62 6.96 4.59
CA ASP A 206 19.08 6.51 5.91
C ASP A 206 20.57 6.11 5.92
N ILE A 207 21.13 5.64 4.80
CA ILE A 207 22.51 5.15 4.75
C ILE A 207 23.41 6.09 3.93
N TYR A 208 23.08 6.31 2.66
CA TYR A 208 24.06 6.82 1.70
C TYR A 208 24.15 8.36 1.66
N GLY A 209 23.01 9.04 1.70
CA GLY A 209 22.90 10.46 1.41
C GLY A 209 23.38 11.36 2.55
N SER A 210 23.96 12.50 2.19
CA SER A 210 24.22 13.58 3.15
C SER A 210 22.97 14.46 3.28
N ILE A 211 22.72 15.07 4.44
CA ILE A 211 21.55 15.95 4.63
C ILE A 211 21.40 17.02 3.52
N PRO A 212 22.46 17.73 3.08
CA PRO A 212 22.34 18.67 1.95
C PRO A 212 21.91 18.01 0.63
N ASP A 213 22.47 16.84 0.31
CA ASP A 213 22.10 16.09 -0.90
C ASP A 213 20.62 15.64 -0.81
N LEU A 214 20.18 15.17 0.35
CA LEU A 214 18.79 14.74 0.59
C LEU A 214 17.80 15.89 0.52
N GLU A 215 18.17 17.09 0.96
CA GLU A 215 17.32 18.29 0.82
C GLU A 215 17.12 18.66 -0.65
N ILE A 216 18.18 18.60 -1.46
CA ILE A 216 18.11 18.85 -2.90
C ILE A 216 17.25 17.78 -3.58
N LEU A 217 17.48 16.50 -3.28
CA LEU A 217 16.70 15.39 -3.85
C LEU A 217 15.22 15.49 -3.49
N THR A 218 14.91 15.74 -2.21
CA THR A 218 13.53 15.90 -1.73
C THR A 218 12.84 17.08 -2.43
N ASN A 219 13.54 18.21 -2.61
CA ASN A 219 13.00 19.36 -3.31
C ASN A 219 12.76 19.06 -4.80
N ALA A 220 13.68 18.35 -5.46
CA ALA A 220 13.55 17.95 -6.85
C ALA A 220 12.32 17.05 -7.05
N ILE A 221 12.07 16.11 -6.14
CA ILE A 221 10.90 15.20 -6.20
C ILE A 221 9.61 15.96 -5.90
N ASP A 222 9.58 16.84 -4.90
CA ASP A 222 8.39 17.62 -4.55
C ASP A 222 7.94 18.56 -5.68
N MET A 223 8.91 19.21 -6.33
CA MET A 223 8.67 20.07 -7.50
C MET A 223 8.54 19.29 -8.81
N TRP A 224 8.94 18.02 -8.80
CA TRP A 224 9.09 17.16 -9.97
C TRP A 224 9.92 17.79 -11.10
N ASP A 225 11.11 18.31 -10.76
CA ASP A 225 11.96 19.09 -11.65
C ASP A 225 13.34 18.44 -11.84
N PRO A 226 13.62 17.83 -13.02
CA PRO A 226 14.87 17.12 -13.29
C PRO A 226 16.09 18.04 -13.32
N ASN A 227 15.91 19.36 -13.48
CA ASN A 227 17.04 20.29 -13.52
C ASN A 227 17.68 20.50 -12.14
N ARG A 228 16.99 20.10 -11.06
CA ARG A 228 17.44 20.28 -9.68
C ARG A 228 18.40 19.20 -9.19
N VAL A 229 18.44 18.05 -9.88
CA VAL A 229 19.35 16.95 -9.50
C VAL A 229 20.72 17.05 -10.17
N GLY A 230 21.00 18.13 -10.91
CA GLY A 230 22.25 18.31 -11.66
C GLY A 230 23.51 18.20 -10.81
N ASP A 231 23.47 18.78 -9.60
CA ASP A 231 24.59 18.81 -8.65
C ASP A 231 24.63 17.58 -7.72
N LEU A 232 23.65 16.67 -7.84
CA LEU A 232 23.60 15.47 -7.02
C LEU A 232 24.56 14.38 -7.53
N PRO A 233 24.96 13.45 -6.65
CA PRO A 233 25.66 12.23 -7.04
C PRO A 233 24.95 11.47 -8.14
N GLU A 234 25.74 10.81 -9.00
CA GLU A 234 25.22 10.05 -10.15
C GLU A 234 24.13 9.04 -9.76
N CYS A 235 24.31 8.29 -8.67
CA CYS A 235 23.31 7.32 -8.21
C CYS A 235 21.97 7.98 -7.81
N MET A 236 21.98 9.17 -7.21
CA MET A 236 20.76 9.89 -6.84
C MET A 236 20.06 10.46 -8.08
N ARG A 237 20.82 10.92 -9.08
CA ARG A 237 20.28 11.32 -10.38
C ARG A 237 19.60 10.14 -11.09
N ILE A 238 20.26 8.99 -11.13
CA ILE A 238 19.70 7.75 -11.69
C ILE A 238 18.44 7.34 -10.92
N CYS A 239 18.45 7.47 -9.58
CA CYS A 239 17.27 7.19 -8.76
C CYS A 239 16.09 8.11 -9.11
N PHE A 240 16.33 9.42 -9.28
CA PHE A 240 15.31 10.37 -9.71
C PHE A 240 14.76 10.01 -11.10
N GLU A 241 15.63 9.68 -12.06
CA GLU A 241 15.23 9.27 -13.41
C GLU A 241 14.41 7.97 -13.38
N ALA A 242 14.80 6.98 -12.58
CA ALA A 242 14.04 5.74 -12.40
C ALA A 242 12.66 6.01 -11.78
N LEU A 243 12.58 6.92 -10.81
CA LEU A 243 11.34 7.36 -10.18
C LEU A 243 10.40 8.04 -11.18
N ASP A 244 10.92 8.94 -12.01
CA ASP A 244 10.16 9.60 -13.07
C ASP A 244 9.66 8.58 -14.10
N ASN A 245 10.54 7.72 -14.60
CA ASN A 245 10.22 6.69 -15.60
C ASN A 245 9.17 5.69 -15.10
N ILE A 246 9.28 5.19 -13.87
CA ILE A 246 8.29 4.29 -13.27
C ILE A 246 6.94 5.00 -13.12
N THR A 247 6.95 6.22 -12.60
CA THR A 247 5.70 6.99 -12.37
C THR A 247 4.99 7.31 -13.67
N ASN A 248 5.71 7.82 -14.67
CA ASN A 248 5.11 8.11 -15.98
C ASN A 248 4.70 6.83 -16.71
N GLY A 249 5.44 5.73 -16.57
CA GLY A 249 5.07 4.43 -17.13
C GLY A 249 3.77 3.86 -16.56
N ILE A 250 3.54 4.02 -15.24
CA ILE A 250 2.27 3.67 -14.58
C ILE A 250 1.12 4.49 -15.17
N VAL A 251 1.29 5.81 -15.29
CA VAL A 251 0.25 6.71 -15.83
C VAL A 251 -0.05 6.39 -17.28
N LEU A 252 0.97 6.20 -18.12
CA LEU A 252 0.81 5.80 -19.51
C LEU A 252 -0.01 4.50 -19.62
N HIS A 253 0.34 3.48 -18.83
CA HIS A 253 -0.40 2.21 -18.83
C HIS A 253 -1.86 2.39 -18.42
N ILE A 254 -2.14 3.20 -17.39
CA ILE A 254 -3.51 3.53 -16.98
C ILE A 254 -4.28 4.22 -18.12
N CYS A 255 -3.69 5.20 -18.79
CA CYS A 255 -4.32 5.91 -19.90
C CYS A 255 -4.62 4.97 -21.07
N GLU A 256 -3.66 4.13 -21.47
CA GLU A 256 -3.80 3.22 -22.61
C GLU A 256 -4.82 2.10 -22.37
N HIS A 257 -4.85 1.52 -21.17
CA HIS A 257 -5.62 0.30 -20.90
C HIS A 257 -6.93 0.56 -20.14
N LYS A 258 -7.01 1.64 -19.35
CA LYS A 258 -8.22 2.01 -18.61
C LYS A 258 -8.90 3.26 -19.17
N GLY A 259 -8.26 4.00 -20.08
CA GLY A 259 -8.83 5.19 -20.70
C GLY A 259 -9.00 6.38 -19.76
N TRP A 260 -8.25 6.43 -18.65
CA TRP A 260 -8.32 7.57 -17.73
C TRP A 260 -7.51 8.75 -18.26
N ASP A 261 -7.89 9.96 -17.83
CA ASP A 261 -7.15 11.19 -18.11
C ASP A 261 -5.80 11.19 -17.38
N ASP A 262 -4.73 11.57 -18.08
CA ASP A 262 -3.35 11.57 -17.57
C ASP A 262 -3.19 12.51 -16.37
N ASN A 263 -3.93 13.63 -16.36
CA ASN A 263 -3.94 14.60 -15.27
C ASN A 263 -4.66 14.10 -14.01
N SER A 264 -5.29 12.93 -14.05
CA SER A 264 -5.98 12.36 -12.88
C SER A 264 -5.00 11.65 -11.94
N ALA A 265 -4.30 10.61 -12.43
CA ALA A 265 -3.45 9.76 -11.58
C ALA A 265 -2.06 10.36 -11.31
N LEU A 266 -1.50 11.10 -12.27
CA LEU A 266 -0.13 11.62 -12.18
C LEU A 266 0.09 12.53 -10.95
N PRO A 267 -0.76 13.53 -10.67
CA PRO A 267 -0.54 14.39 -9.50
C PRO A 267 -0.62 13.64 -8.17
N CYS A 268 -1.46 12.60 -8.08
CA CYS A 268 -1.56 11.76 -6.89
C CYS A 268 -0.29 10.95 -6.66
N LEU A 269 0.25 10.33 -7.71
CA LEU A 269 1.49 9.55 -7.62
C LEU A 269 2.69 10.43 -7.26
N ARG A 270 2.84 11.58 -7.94
CA ARG A 270 3.92 12.54 -7.65
C ARG A 270 3.88 13.02 -6.20
N ARG A 271 2.69 13.34 -5.71
CA ARG A 271 2.49 13.74 -4.31
C ARG A 271 2.84 12.62 -3.35
N ALA A 272 2.43 11.38 -3.62
CA ALA A 272 2.75 10.25 -2.73
C ALA A 272 4.26 9.99 -2.62
N TRP A 273 5.00 10.10 -3.74
CA TRP A 273 6.46 10.03 -3.73
C TRP A 273 7.09 11.20 -2.95
N ALA A 274 6.59 12.42 -3.15
CA ALA A 274 7.07 13.59 -2.43
C ALA A 274 6.83 13.48 -0.92
N ASP A 275 5.64 13.04 -0.49
CA ASP A 275 5.29 12.85 0.91
C ASP A 275 6.19 11.78 1.55
N PHE A 276 6.40 10.64 0.88
CA PHE A 276 7.34 9.59 1.29
C PHE A 276 8.76 10.15 1.50
N CYS A 277 9.33 10.84 0.50
CA CYS A 277 10.68 11.40 0.58
C CYS A 277 10.81 12.48 1.66
N LYS A 278 9.77 13.29 1.89
CA LYS A 278 9.75 14.28 2.98
C LYS A 278 9.80 13.60 4.35
N THR A 279 9.07 12.51 4.53
CA THR A 279 9.09 11.77 5.81
C THR A 279 10.41 11.03 6.05
N LEU A 280 11.06 10.53 5.00
CA LEU A 280 12.43 10.01 5.10
C LEU A 280 13.44 11.11 5.45
N LEU A 281 13.29 12.31 4.88
CA LEU A 281 14.14 13.46 5.23
C LEU A 281 14.00 13.84 6.72
N VAL A 282 12.80 13.75 7.28
CA VAL A 282 12.56 14.01 8.71
C VAL A 282 13.33 12.99 9.56
N GLU A 283 13.27 11.70 9.21
CA GLU A 283 14.00 10.64 9.90
C GLU A 283 15.52 10.83 9.80
N ALA A 284 16.05 11.09 8.60
CA ALA A 284 17.47 11.38 8.40
C ALA A 284 17.94 12.59 9.24
N LYS A 285 17.09 13.62 9.37
CA LYS A 285 17.37 14.78 10.23
C LYS A 285 17.39 14.39 11.70
N TRP A 286 16.43 13.62 12.19
CA TRP A 286 16.44 13.10 13.56
C TRP A 286 17.71 12.31 13.85
N GLU A 287 18.13 11.46 12.92
CA GLU A 287 19.35 10.68 13.02
C GLU A 287 20.60 11.56 13.16
N SER A 288 20.74 12.57 12.29
CA SER A 288 21.91 13.45 12.21
C SER A 288 22.19 14.19 13.52
N ILE A 289 21.13 14.49 14.29
CA ILE A 289 21.20 15.17 15.57
C ILE A 289 20.99 14.22 16.77
N ARG A 290 20.89 12.90 16.51
CA ARG A 290 20.58 11.86 17.50
C ARG A 290 19.36 12.16 18.35
N TYR A 291 18.34 12.75 17.73
CA TYR A 291 17.06 12.98 18.35
C TYR A 291 16.28 11.66 18.43
N THR A 292 15.65 11.41 19.58
CA THR A 292 14.68 10.32 19.71
C THR A 292 13.31 10.97 19.93
N PRO A 293 12.39 10.85 18.98
CA PRO A 293 11.02 11.33 19.13
C PRO A 293 10.26 10.55 20.21
N THR A 294 9.09 11.05 20.60
CA THR A 294 8.09 10.22 21.31
C THR A 294 7.55 9.15 20.38
N LEU A 295 6.98 8.06 20.91
CA LEU A 295 6.38 7.02 20.07
C LEU A 295 5.32 7.61 19.13
N ARG A 296 4.52 8.56 19.61
CA ARG A 296 3.50 9.23 18.81
C ARG A 296 4.11 10.07 17.69
N GLU A 297 5.10 10.91 18.01
CA GLU A 297 5.79 11.74 17.01
C GLU A 297 6.46 10.87 15.94
N TYR A 298 7.11 9.79 16.37
CA TYR A 298 7.69 8.79 15.47
C TYR A 298 6.62 8.21 14.54
N LEU A 299 5.51 7.70 15.09
CA LEU A 299 4.50 7.02 14.30
C LEU A 299 3.70 7.96 13.39
N ASP A 300 3.53 9.24 13.75
CA ASP A 300 2.88 10.25 12.91
C ASP A 300 3.66 10.49 11.60
N ASN A 301 4.99 10.29 11.61
CA ASN A 301 5.85 10.26 10.42
C ASN A 301 5.98 8.84 9.83
N GLY A 302 6.16 7.86 10.72
CA GLY A 302 6.55 6.46 10.46
C GLY A 302 5.60 5.70 9.55
N TRP A 303 4.29 5.96 9.66
CA TRP A 303 3.31 5.29 8.79
C TRP A 303 3.48 5.71 7.33
N ILE A 304 3.96 6.92 7.03
CA ILE A 304 4.23 7.38 5.65
C ILE A 304 5.61 6.91 5.20
N SER A 305 6.65 7.08 6.04
CA SER A 305 8.02 6.66 5.73
C SER A 305 8.17 5.15 5.58
N SER A 306 7.20 4.36 6.04
CA SER A 306 7.15 2.91 5.76
C SER A 306 6.86 2.55 4.30
N SER A 307 6.66 3.55 3.43
CA SER A 307 6.13 3.43 2.05
C SER A 307 4.69 2.94 1.92
N GLY A 308 4.02 2.61 3.03
CA GLY A 308 2.65 2.07 3.04
C GLY A 308 1.67 2.86 2.16
N PRO A 309 1.47 4.18 2.37
CA PRO A 309 0.50 4.97 1.60
C PRO A 309 0.86 5.05 0.11
N LEU A 310 2.16 5.11 -0.21
CA LEU A 310 2.66 5.13 -1.58
C LEU A 310 2.34 3.83 -2.31
N LEU A 311 2.64 2.68 -1.72
CA LEU A 311 2.39 1.37 -2.32
C LEU A 311 0.90 1.06 -2.40
N LEU A 312 0.12 1.44 -1.37
CA LEU A 312 -1.33 1.28 -1.35
C LEU A 312 -2.01 2.15 -2.41
N LEU A 313 -1.54 3.37 -2.67
CA LEU A 313 -2.07 4.18 -3.76
C LEU A 313 -1.88 3.49 -5.12
N GLN A 314 -0.69 2.97 -5.39
CA GLN A 314 -0.40 2.27 -6.64
C GLN A 314 -1.22 0.98 -6.80
N LEU A 315 -1.42 0.29 -5.69
CA LEU A 315 -2.33 -0.86 -5.61
C LEU A 315 -3.76 -0.47 -5.97
N ILE A 316 -4.28 0.60 -5.34
CA ILE A 316 -5.64 1.11 -5.57
C ILE A 316 -5.82 1.53 -7.03
N LEU A 317 -4.87 2.29 -7.59
CA LEU A 317 -4.87 2.67 -9.01
C LEU A 317 -4.89 1.45 -9.94
N GLY A 318 -4.24 0.35 -9.53
CA GLY A 318 -4.16 -0.88 -10.30
C GLY A 318 -5.47 -1.66 -10.35
N VAL A 319 -6.27 -1.57 -9.29
CA VAL A 319 -7.50 -2.37 -9.12
C VAL A 319 -8.76 -1.58 -9.42
N ALA A 320 -8.78 -0.27 -9.14
CA ALA A 320 -9.96 0.57 -9.35
C ALA A 320 -10.37 0.64 -10.82
N GLN A 321 -11.67 0.81 -11.06
CA GLN A 321 -12.28 0.90 -12.39
C GLN A 321 -12.10 2.29 -13.02
N ASP A 322 -12.28 3.32 -12.21
CA ASP A 322 -12.09 4.72 -12.60
C ASP A 322 -11.46 5.55 -11.48
N PHE A 323 -11.04 6.76 -11.82
CA PHE A 323 -10.41 7.67 -10.86
C PHE A 323 -11.39 8.17 -9.78
N SER A 324 -12.69 8.21 -10.05
CA SER A 324 -13.69 8.60 -9.04
C SER A 324 -13.75 7.55 -7.93
N GLU A 325 -13.65 6.27 -8.28
CA GLU A 325 -13.57 5.17 -7.31
C GLU A 325 -12.30 5.27 -6.46
N VAL A 326 -11.16 5.63 -7.05
CA VAL A 326 -9.90 5.88 -6.32
C VAL A 326 -10.09 6.99 -5.29
N MET A 327 -10.67 8.12 -5.72
CA MET A 327 -10.89 9.27 -4.85
C MET A 327 -11.91 8.96 -3.75
N GLU A 328 -12.99 8.23 -4.08
CA GLU A 328 -13.96 7.75 -3.10
C GLU A 328 -13.29 6.86 -2.05
N PHE A 329 -12.48 5.89 -2.48
CA PHE A 329 -11.80 4.97 -1.59
C PHE A 329 -10.86 5.72 -0.64
N ILE A 330 -9.98 6.56 -1.18
CA ILE A 330 -8.98 7.30 -0.40
C ILE A 330 -9.67 8.30 0.55
N GLN A 331 -10.81 8.88 0.19
CA GLN A 331 -11.52 9.83 1.07
C GLN A 331 -12.32 9.12 2.16
N LYS A 332 -13.10 8.11 1.81
CA LYS A 332 -14.02 7.43 2.74
C LYS A 332 -13.34 6.35 3.59
N ARG A 333 -12.15 5.87 3.19
CA ARG A 333 -11.43 4.77 3.86
C ARG A 333 -10.00 5.15 4.20
N ARG A 334 -9.78 6.40 4.60
CA ARG A 334 -8.47 6.87 5.10
C ARG A 334 -7.97 6.00 6.24
N ASP A 335 -8.85 5.64 7.16
CA ASP A 335 -8.50 4.83 8.33
C ASP A 335 -8.00 3.44 7.92
N LEU A 336 -8.55 2.84 6.86
CA LEU A 336 -8.05 1.58 6.32
C LEU A 336 -6.63 1.72 5.76
N VAL A 337 -6.37 2.78 4.99
CA VAL A 337 -5.02 3.07 4.45
C VAL A 337 -4.03 3.35 5.58
N TYR A 338 -4.44 4.14 6.56
CA TYR A 338 -3.64 4.47 7.75
C TYR A 338 -3.30 3.23 8.55
N ASN A 339 -4.29 2.44 8.99
CA ASN A 339 -4.06 1.24 9.80
C ASN A 339 -3.23 0.20 9.06
N THR A 340 -3.43 0.05 7.74
CA THR A 340 -2.60 -0.85 6.92
C THR A 340 -1.15 -0.39 6.89
N SER A 341 -0.92 0.91 6.69
CA SER A 341 0.43 1.49 6.67
C SER A 341 1.10 1.46 8.04
N LEU A 342 0.32 1.66 9.11
CA LEU A 342 0.78 1.53 10.48
C LEU A 342 1.24 0.08 10.77
N ILE A 343 0.48 -0.92 10.34
CA ILE A 343 0.91 -2.33 10.45
C ILE A 343 2.20 -2.55 9.65
N ILE A 344 2.33 -1.98 8.45
CA ILE A 344 3.55 -2.11 7.65
C ILE A 344 4.76 -1.59 8.44
N ARG A 345 4.65 -0.38 9.01
CA ARG A 345 5.68 0.21 9.88
C ARG A 345 5.99 -0.66 11.10
N LEU A 346 4.99 -1.00 11.90
CA LEU A 346 5.20 -1.72 13.16
C LEU A 346 5.74 -3.15 12.94
N CYS A 347 5.31 -3.83 11.87
CA CYS A 347 5.86 -5.14 11.51
C CYS A 347 7.29 -5.04 11.03
N ASN A 348 7.64 -4.02 10.24
CA ASN A 348 9.02 -3.72 9.85
C ASN A 348 9.87 -3.51 11.11
N ASP A 349 9.56 -2.54 11.96
CA ASP A 349 10.29 -2.27 13.20
C ASP A 349 10.48 -3.52 14.07
N LEU A 350 9.42 -4.34 14.24
CA LEU A 350 9.52 -5.60 14.98
C LEU A 350 10.49 -6.61 14.35
N GLY A 351 10.59 -6.63 13.03
CA GLY A 351 11.43 -7.55 12.25
C GLY A 351 12.86 -7.07 12.05
N THR A 352 13.11 -5.76 12.05
CA THR A 352 14.39 -5.14 11.64
C THR A 352 15.16 -4.47 12.78
N SER A 353 14.51 -4.16 13.93
CA SER A 353 15.10 -3.33 14.98
C SER A 353 16.49 -3.74 15.46
N ILE A 354 16.78 -5.04 15.50
CA ILE A 354 18.08 -5.55 15.95
C ILE A 354 19.18 -5.16 14.95
N ALA A 355 18.93 -5.39 13.66
CA ALA A 355 19.90 -5.09 12.60
C ALA A 355 20.10 -3.58 12.42
N GLU A 356 19.02 -2.80 12.54
CA GLU A 356 19.05 -1.33 12.47
C GLU A 356 19.85 -0.73 13.64
N MET A 357 19.67 -1.26 14.85
CA MET A 357 20.46 -0.85 16.02
C MET A 357 21.96 -1.13 15.84
N GLU A 358 22.34 -2.26 15.26
CA GLU A 358 23.74 -2.61 15.00
C GLU A 358 24.38 -1.67 13.96
N ARG A 359 23.59 -1.13 13.03
CA ARG A 359 24.03 -0.17 11.99
C ARG A 359 24.05 1.27 12.48
N GLY A 360 23.33 1.56 13.56
CA GLY A 360 23.26 2.88 14.19
C GLY A 360 22.17 3.79 13.61
N ASP A 361 21.09 3.19 13.10
CA ASP A 361 19.98 3.90 12.47
C ASP A 361 19.09 4.65 13.49
N VAL A 362 18.07 5.36 12.99
CA VAL A 362 17.08 6.07 13.81
C VAL A 362 16.39 5.10 14.79
N PRO A 363 16.08 5.52 16.03
CA PRO A 363 15.30 4.70 16.95
C PRO A 363 13.97 4.24 16.33
N SER A 364 13.74 2.93 16.25
CA SER A 364 12.44 2.37 15.82
C SER A 364 11.36 2.67 16.85
N SER A 365 10.10 2.31 16.55
CA SER A 365 8.99 2.40 17.52
C SER A 365 9.30 1.72 18.86
N ILE A 366 10.08 0.63 18.86
CA ILE A 366 10.49 -0.08 20.08
C ILE A 366 11.37 0.82 20.94
N GLN A 367 12.42 1.43 20.37
CA GLN A 367 13.33 2.29 21.14
C GLN A 367 12.67 3.61 21.54
N CYS A 368 11.79 4.17 20.71
CA CYS A 368 11.01 5.35 21.07
C CYS A 368 10.17 5.09 22.32
N TYR A 369 9.43 3.98 22.35
CA TYR A 369 8.60 3.60 23.50
C TYR A 369 9.41 3.26 24.75
N MET A 370 10.51 2.51 24.60
CA MET A 370 11.42 2.21 25.71
C MET A 370 11.93 3.48 26.38
N LYS A 371 12.31 4.48 25.57
CA LYS A 371 12.83 5.75 26.09
C LYS A 371 11.75 6.61 26.74
N GLU A 372 10.57 6.66 26.14
CA GLU A 372 9.44 7.46 26.63
C GLU A 372 8.91 6.95 27.97
N GLU A 373 8.69 5.64 28.09
CA GLU A 373 8.07 5.02 29.27
C GLU A 373 9.09 4.43 30.26
N GLY A 374 10.38 4.38 29.91
CA GLY A 374 11.43 3.81 30.77
C GLY A 374 11.30 2.30 30.98
N VAL A 375 10.77 1.57 30.00
CA VAL A 375 10.49 0.13 30.07
C VAL A 375 11.56 -0.73 29.40
N THR A 376 11.59 -2.02 29.71
CA THR A 376 12.46 -3.01 29.05
C THR A 376 12.03 -3.27 27.61
N GLU A 377 12.95 -3.75 26.77
CA GLU A 377 12.65 -4.09 25.37
C GLU A 377 11.51 -5.09 25.22
N ASP A 378 11.43 -6.13 26.05
CA ASP A 378 10.34 -7.13 25.97
C ASP A 378 8.95 -6.50 26.16
N VAL A 379 8.84 -5.57 27.12
CA VAL A 379 7.60 -4.81 27.37
C VAL A 379 7.28 -3.90 26.19
N ALA A 380 8.29 -3.25 25.61
CA ALA A 380 8.10 -2.41 24.43
C ALA A 380 7.67 -3.20 23.20
N ARG A 381 8.35 -4.32 22.89
CA ARG A 381 7.97 -5.21 21.80
C ARG A 381 6.54 -5.74 21.96
N GLU A 382 6.14 -6.06 23.20
CA GLU A 382 4.77 -6.48 23.48
C GLU A 382 3.75 -5.36 23.28
N HIS A 383 4.07 -4.13 23.71
CA HIS A 383 3.25 -2.96 23.41
C HIS A 383 3.05 -2.78 21.90
N ILE A 384 4.14 -2.83 21.12
CA ILE A 384 4.09 -2.71 19.65
C ILE A 384 3.27 -3.84 19.01
N ARG A 385 3.37 -5.09 19.50
CA ARG A 385 2.52 -6.20 19.03
C ARG A 385 1.03 -5.96 19.30
N ASN A 386 0.70 -5.40 20.45
CA ASN A 386 -0.68 -5.04 20.79
C ASN A 386 -1.20 -3.93 19.86
N MET A 387 -0.40 -2.91 19.54
CA MET A 387 -0.76 -1.90 18.55
C MET A 387 -1.04 -2.50 17.17
N VAL A 388 -0.25 -3.49 16.73
CA VAL A 388 -0.53 -4.24 15.48
C VAL A 388 -1.88 -4.96 15.57
N HIS A 389 -2.21 -5.54 16.71
CA HIS A 389 -3.50 -6.22 16.92
C HIS A 389 -4.68 -5.24 16.90
N ASP A 390 -4.52 -4.08 17.51
CA ASP A 390 -5.53 -3.02 17.53
C ASP A 390 -5.78 -2.48 16.11
N ALA A 391 -4.71 -2.17 15.36
CA ALA A 391 -4.80 -1.75 13.96
C ALA A 391 -5.47 -2.81 13.08
N LEU A 392 -5.17 -4.11 13.30
CA LEU A 392 -5.85 -5.21 12.61
C LEU A 392 -7.34 -5.27 12.96
N THR A 393 -7.70 -4.97 14.20
CA THR A 393 -9.10 -4.91 14.64
C THR A 393 -9.84 -3.79 13.93
N GLU A 394 -9.23 -2.63 13.77
CA GLU A 394 -9.80 -1.52 12.99
C GLU A 394 -9.94 -1.87 11.50
N ILE A 395 -8.94 -2.52 10.89
CA ILE A 395 -9.05 -3.03 9.51
C ILE A 395 -10.24 -3.99 9.37
N ASN A 396 -10.40 -4.91 10.32
CA ASN A 396 -11.51 -5.87 10.29
C ASN A 396 -12.87 -5.16 10.31
N ASN A 397 -13.00 -4.02 11.01
CA ASN A 397 -14.24 -3.22 11.01
C ASN A 397 -14.59 -2.70 9.60
N HIS A 398 -13.59 -2.32 8.80
CA HIS A 398 -13.80 -1.88 7.41
C HIS A 398 -14.20 -3.00 6.46
N CYS A 399 -13.92 -4.25 6.83
CA CYS A 399 -14.35 -5.40 6.05
C CYS A 399 -15.84 -5.74 6.34
N LEU A 400 -16.44 -5.25 7.43
CA LEU A 400 -17.85 -5.48 7.78
C LEU A 400 -18.79 -4.81 6.76
N ASN A 401 -19.89 -5.50 6.44
CA ASN A 401 -20.97 -5.02 5.56
C ASN A 401 -20.54 -4.64 4.12
N THR A 402 -19.49 -5.28 3.60
CA THR A 402 -19.02 -5.12 2.20
C THR A 402 -20.03 -5.57 1.13
N LYS A 403 -21.11 -6.27 1.52
CA LYS A 403 -22.17 -6.73 0.61
C LYS A 403 -22.84 -5.59 -0.19
N GLN A 404 -22.83 -4.37 0.35
CA GLN A 404 -23.39 -3.18 -0.31
C GLN A 404 -22.43 -2.55 -1.33
N PHE A 405 -21.16 -2.93 -1.34
CA PHE A 405 -20.15 -2.35 -2.23
C PHE A 405 -20.27 -2.93 -3.64
N SER A 406 -19.80 -2.18 -4.63
CA SER A 406 -19.51 -2.71 -5.97
C SER A 406 -18.45 -3.82 -5.88
N SER A 407 -18.36 -4.65 -6.93
CA SER A 407 -17.35 -5.70 -6.98
C SER A 407 -15.92 -5.14 -6.89
N SER A 408 -15.66 -4.05 -7.61
CA SER A 408 -14.38 -3.35 -7.61
C SER A 408 -14.02 -2.76 -6.23
N MET A 409 -14.98 -2.15 -5.54
CA MET A 409 -14.77 -1.60 -4.20
C MET A 409 -14.50 -2.70 -3.16
N ARG A 410 -15.15 -3.87 -3.27
CA ARG A 410 -14.82 -5.05 -2.44
C ARG A 410 -13.38 -5.51 -2.69
N MET A 411 -12.98 -5.55 -3.96
CA MET A 411 -11.61 -5.91 -4.34
C MET A 411 -10.58 -4.93 -3.78
N LEU A 412 -10.84 -3.63 -3.84
CA LEU A 412 -9.95 -2.63 -3.24
C LEU A 412 -9.78 -2.84 -1.72
N VAL A 413 -10.87 -3.06 -0.98
CA VAL A 413 -10.81 -3.33 0.46
C VAL A 413 -10.00 -4.60 0.74
N LYS A 414 -10.23 -5.66 -0.04
CA LYS A 414 -9.49 -6.93 0.06
C LYS A 414 -8.00 -6.73 -0.17
N CYS A 415 -7.61 -6.08 -1.26
CA CYS A 415 -6.21 -5.89 -1.64
C CYS A 415 -5.45 -5.06 -0.60
N VAL A 416 -6.04 -3.96 -0.13
CA VAL A 416 -5.44 -3.12 0.93
C VAL A 416 -5.30 -3.91 2.24
N THR A 417 -6.32 -4.68 2.62
CA THR A 417 -6.26 -5.57 3.80
C THR A 417 -5.18 -6.64 3.67
N ASN A 418 -5.00 -7.20 2.46
CA ASN A 418 -3.96 -8.21 2.21
C ASN A 418 -2.55 -7.62 2.31
N ALA A 419 -2.35 -6.34 2.00
CA ALA A 419 -1.06 -5.69 2.20
C ALA A 419 -0.58 -5.76 3.67
N ALA A 420 -1.49 -5.55 4.64
CA ALA A 420 -1.17 -5.72 6.06
C ALA A 420 -0.76 -7.16 6.40
N ARG A 421 -1.42 -8.16 5.79
CA ARG A 421 -1.09 -9.58 5.98
C ARG A 421 0.27 -9.94 5.38
N VAL A 422 0.54 -9.45 4.18
CA VAL A 422 1.82 -9.65 3.50
C VAL A 422 2.96 -9.04 4.31
N SER A 423 2.80 -7.81 4.81
CA SER A 423 3.82 -7.20 5.68
C SER A 423 4.09 -8.05 6.92
N ARG A 424 3.04 -8.48 7.64
CA ARG A 424 3.19 -9.34 8.81
C ARG A 424 3.91 -10.65 8.45
N PHE A 425 3.62 -11.23 7.30
CA PHE A 425 4.25 -12.45 6.82
C PHE A 425 5.73 -12.25 6.49
N VAL A 426 6.07 -11.19 5.76
CA VAL A 426 7.46 -10.89 5.37
C VAL A 426 8.33 -10.66 6.61
N TYR A 427 7.78 -9.98 7.63
CA TYR A 427 8.52 -9.69 8.87
C TYR A 427 8.33 -10.71 10.00
N GLN A 428 7.59 -11.80 9.79
CA GLN A 428 7.24 -12.75 10.88
C GLN A 428 8.46 -13.49 11.46
N SER A 429 9.58 -13.53 10.74
CA SER A 429 10.79 -14.26 11.12
C SER A 429 12.05 -13.43 10.94
N GLY A 430 11.94 -12.11 11.09
CA GLY A 430 13.02 -11.15 10.88
C GLY A 430 12.84 -10.34 9.61
N ASP A 431 13.91 -9.73 9.12
CA ASP A 431 13.91 -8.92 7.92
C ASP A 431 13.77 -9.77 6.64
N GLY A 432 12.55 -9.91 6.12
CA GLY A 432 12.30 -10.65 4.89
C GLY A 432 12.65 -9.92 3.59
N TYR A 433 13.14 -8.68 3.65
CA TYR A 433 13.57 -7.91 2.46
C TYR A 433 15.10 -7.81 2.36
N GLY A 434 15.78 -7.44 3.44
CA GLY A 434 17.23 -7.27 3.46
C GLY A 434 18.02 -8.55 3.74
N VAL A 435 17.43 -9.53 4.44
CA VAL A 435 18.06 -10.84 4.72
C VAL A 435 17.60 -11.87 3.70
N GLN A 436 18.57 -12.49 3.03
CA GLN A 436 18.33 -13.36 1.87
C GLN A 436 18.40 -14.85 2.20
N ASP A 437 18.81 -15.22 3.41
CA ASP A 437 18.84 -16.57 3.93
C ASP A 437 17.74 -16.78 4.99
N GLY A 438 17.02 -17.90 4.91
CA GLY A 438 15.98 -18.26 5.86
C GLY A 438 14.61 -18.51 5.24
N LYS A 439 13.56 -18.41 6.07
CA LYS A 439 12.22 -18.89 5.71
C LYS A 439 11.63 -18.19 4.49
N THR A 440 11.87 -16.89 4.32
CA THR A 440 11.35 -16.14 3.17
C THR A 440 11.92 -16.67 1.85
N ARG A 441 13.21 -17.03 1.82
CA ARG A 441 13.84 -17.68 0.67
C ARG A 441 13.19 -19.02 0.35
N ASP A 442 13.03 -19.89 1.35
CA ASP A 442 12.45 -21.21 1.14
C ASP A 442 11.01 -21.12 0.62
N LEU A 443 10.26 -20.12 1.10
CA LEU A 443 8.93 -19.81 0.61
C LEU A 443 8.95 -19.31 -0.84
N ILE A 444 9.85 -18.39 -1.20
CA ILE A 444 10.03 -17.93 -2.59
C ILE A 444 10.32 -19.13 -3.51
N ILE A 445 11.21 -20.04 -3.10
CA ILE A 445 11.52 -21.26 -3.85
C ILE A 445 10.24 -22.08 -4.06
N SER A 446 9.53 -22.41 -2.99
CA SER A 446 8.33 -23.26 -3.05
C SER A 446 7.17 -22.64 -3.83
N CYS A 447 7.06 -21.30 -3.87
CA CYS A 447 5.94 -20.60 -4.48
C CYS A 447 6.20 -20.19 -5.93
N LEU A 448 7.45 -19.90 -6.31
CA LEU A 448 7.79 -19.28 -7.60
C LEU A 448 8.75 -20.10 -8.46
N ILE A 449 9.52 -21.02 -7.88
CA ILE A 449 10.61 -21.73 -8.58
C ILE A 449 10.29 -23.22 -8.72
N GLU A 450 9.99 -23.88 -7.61
CA GLU A 450 9.76 -25.32 -7.57
C GLU A 450 8.29 -25.65 -7.87
N PRO A 451 8.00 -26.37 -8.96
CA PRO A 451 6.64 -26.78 -9.23
C PRO A 451 6.20 -27.89 -8.26
N ILE A 452 4.90 -27.91 -7.95
CA ILE A 452 4.28 -28.99 -7.18
C ILE A 452 4.29 -30.27 -8.04
N SER A 453 4.86 -31.37 -7.52
CA SER A 453 4.83 -32.67 -8.22
C SER A 453 3.39 -33.11 -8.45
N LEU A 454 3.04 -33.42 -9.71
CA LEU A 454 1.74 -33.96 -10.09
C LEU A 454 1.71 -35.50 -10.11
N HIS A 455 2.79 -36.14 -9.67
CA HIS A 455 3.00 -37.59 -9.64
C HIS A 455 3.59 -38.06 -8.31
#